data_AF-A0A523GW45-F1
#
_entry.id   AF-A0A523GW45-F1
#
_cell.length_a   1.000
_cell.length_b   1.000
_cell.length_c   1.000
_cell.angle_alpha   90.00
_cell.angle_beta   90.00
_cell.angle_gamma   90.00
#
_symmetry.space_group_name_H-M   'P 1'
#
loop_
_entity.id
_entity.type
_entity.pdbx_description
1 polymer ?
#
loop_
_entity_poly.entity_id
_entity_poly.type
_entity_poly.pdbx_seq_one_letter_code
_entity_poly.pdbx_strand_id
1 'polypeptide(L)'
;MASHPLDGHPAHLEHHFVSSEQQFDAAKMGMWLFLITEILLFSGMFVLYTVYRSWHPEVFALVSEVLDWRMGGFNTLVLLASSFTVALGIHYAQKNDNRKLIINLVLTLIFALIFLVVKYFEYTGKFAHGIYPGAAFDPHGIVDGLDYAKYNVPYAAQFFSIYFVMTGIHAFHVIVGIGVFIWITLRASRGEFSAAYYTPVELTGLYWHLVDIIWIFLFPLLYLI
;
A
#
# COMPACT_ATOMS: atom_id res chain seq x y z
N MET A 1 31.29 25.16 43.41
CA MET A 1 29.97 24.79 42.85
C MET A 1 30.21 24.41 41.41
N ALA A 2 30.17 23.11 41.12
CA ALA A 2 30.42 22.58 39.78
C ALA A 2 29.33 23.08 38.83
N SER A 3 29.76 23.66 37.71
CA SER A 3 28.94 23.96 36.56
C SER A 3 28.33 22.67 36.03
N HIS A 4 26.99 22.54 36.08
CA HIS A 4 26.28 21.56 35.28
C HIS A 4 26.67 21.79 33.82
N PRO A 5 27.25 20.80 33.11
CA PRO A 5 27.31 20.84 31.67
C PRO A 5 25.86 20.82 31.19
N LEU A 6 25.47 21.76 30.34
CA LEU A 6 24.25 21.61 29.54
C LEU A 6 24.57 20.48 28.55
N ASP A 7 24.28 19.25 28.97
CA ASP A 7 24.60 18.03 28.25
C ASP A 7 23.99 18.07 26.84
N GLY A 8 24.77 17.56 25.88
CA GLY A 8 24.52 17.65 24.45
C GLY A 8 23.23 16.95 24.00
N HIS A 9 22.10 17.62 24.15
CA HIS A 9 20.84 17.26 23.52
C HIS A 9 21.02 17.31 21.99
N PRO A 10 20.94 16.16 21.30
CA PRO A 10 20.92 16.15 19.85
C PRO A 10 19.71 16.96 19.37
N ALA A 11 19.86 17.75 18.30
CA ALA A 11 18.76 18.58 17.77
C ALA A 11 17.52 17.79 17.32
N HIS A 12 17.62 16.46 17.21
CA HIS A 12 16.55 15.55 16.84
C HIS A 12 15.88 14.82 18.02
N LEU A 13 16.43 14.97 19.24
CA LEU A 13 15.92 14.36 20.45
C LEU A 13 14.84 15.25 21.05
N GLU A 14 13.62 14.75 21.12
CA GLU A 14 12.52 15.49 21.73
C GLU A 14 12.68 15.57 23.25
N HIS A 15 12.28 16.70 23.84
CA HIS A 15 12.49 17.03 25.26
C HIS A 15 11.85 16.05 26.26
N HIS A 16 10.88 15.25 25.82
CA HIS A 16 10.19 14.26 26.65
C HIS A 16 10.83 12.86 26.61
N PHE A 17 11.85 12.65 25.79
CA PHE A 17 12.64 11.42 25.77
C PHE A 17 13.98 11.61 26.48
N VAL A 18 14.40 10.56 27.16
CA VAL A 18 15.67 10.54 27.90
C VAL A 18 16.85 10.26 26.96
N SER A 19 16.63 9.51 25.86
CA SER A 19 17.66 9.18 24.88
C SER A 19 17.07 8.98 23.47
N SER A 20 17.92 9.12 22.43
CA SER A 20 17.51 8.87 21.03
C SER A 20 17.10 7.41 20.78
N GLU A 21 17.67 6.46 21.54
CA GLU A 21 17.28 5.05 21.50
C GLU A 21 15.86 4.85 22.04
N GLN A 22 15.54 5.46 23.18
CA GLN A 22 14.19 5.41 23.74
C GLN A 22 13.16 6.03 22.79
N GLN A 23 13.48 7.18 22.17
CA GLN A 23 12.63 7.83 21.18
C GLN A 23 12.38 6.91 19.97
N PHE A 24 13.43 6.24 19.49
CA PHE A 24 13.34 5.30 18.38
C PHE A 24 12.43 4.11 18.71
N ASP A 25 12.63 3.49 19.86
CA ASP A 25 11.86 2.32 20.30
C ASP A 25 10.39 2.67 20.53
N ALA A 26 10.11 3.82 21.16
CA ALA A 26 8.75 4.30 21.36
C ALA A 26 8.04 4.56 20.03
N ALA A 27 8.71 5.22 19.08
CA ALA A 27 8.14 5.49 17.76
C ALA A 27 7.90 4.20 16.96
N LYS A 28 8.83 3.23 17.04
CA LYS A 28 8.68 1.91 16.43
C LYS A 28 7.54 1.11 17.06
N MET A 29 7.38 1.13 18.38
CA MET A 29 6.24 0.51 19.05
C MET A 29 4.91 1.11 18.59
N GLY A 30 4.81 2.45 18.55
CA GLY A 30 3.62 3.14 18.04
C GLY A 30 3.28 2.75 16.61
N MET A 31 4.31 2.66 15.75
CA MET A 31 4.14 2.20 14.38
C MET A 31 3.62 0.76 14.31
N TRP A 32 4.19 -0.18 15.07
CA TRP A 32 3.70 -1.57 15.08
C TRP A 32 2.26 -1.69 15.56
N LEU A 33 1.86 -0.94 16.57
CA LEU A 33 0.47 -0.91 17.03
C LEU A 33 -0.47 -0.44 15.92
N PHE A 34 -0.11 0.63 15.21
CA PHE A 34 -0.85 1.10 14.04
C PHE A 34 -0.89 0.06 12.90
N LEU A 35 0.23 -0.59 12.59
CA LEU A 35 0.27 -1.64 11.55
C LEU A 35 -0.65 -2.81 11.90
N ILE A 36 -0.74 -3.20 13.17
CA ILE A 36 -1.64 -4.26 13.63
C ILE A 36 -3.10 -3.86 13.40
N THR A 37 -3.49 -2.61 13.67
CA THR A 37 -4.87 -2.17 13.41
C THR A 37 -5.23 -2.22 11.93
N GLU A 38 -4.27 -1.89 11.05
CA GLU A 38 -4.46 -2.02 9.60
C GLU A 38 -4.54 -3.49 9.16
N ILE A 39 -3.71 -4.38 9.72
CA ILE A 39 -3.82 -5.82 9.47
C ILE A 39 -5.22 -6.33 9.87
N LEU A 40 -5.74 -5.90 11.02
CA LEU A 40 -7.08 -6.29 11.48
C LEU A 40 -8.19 -5.78 10.55
N LEU A 41 -8.08 -4.54 10.07
CA LEU A 41 -9.02 -3.95 9.09
C LEU A 41 -9.10 -4.82 7.83
N PHE A 42 -7.96 -5.13 7.22
CA PHE A 42 -7.92 -5.96 6.01
C PHE A 42 -8.28 -7.42 6.28
N SER A 43 -7.90 -7.96 7.44
CA SER A 43 -8.25 -9.34 7.84
C SER A 43 -9.76 -9.55 7.90
N GLY A 44 -10.51 -8.58 8.45
CA GLY A 44 -11.98 -8.64 8.46
C GLY A 44 -12.57 -8.73 7.05
N MET A 45 -12.03 -7.96 6.10
CA MET A 45 -12.44 -8.01 4.69
C MET A 45 -12.02 -9.32 4.00
N PHE A 46 -10.85 -9.87 4.30
CA PHE A 46 -10.43 -11.17 3.78
C PHE A 46 -11.33 -12.31 4.27
N VAL A 47 -11.74 -12.28 5.54
CA VAL A 47 -12.71 -13.23 6.09
C VAL A 47 -14.06 -13.09 5.39
N LEU A 48 -14.56 -11.85 5.21
CA LEU A 48 -15.79 -11.58 4.48
C LEU A 48 -15.74 -12.17 3.06
N TYR A 49 -14.68 -11.91 2.30
CA TYR A 49 -14.49 -12.47 0.97
C TYR A 49 -14.50 -14.01 0.99
N THR A 50 -13.75 -14.61 1.93
CA THR A 50 -13.61 -16.07 2.02
C THR A 50 -14.94 -16.75 2.32
N VAL A 51 -15.75 -16.17 3.21
CA VAL A 51 -17.09 -16.68 3.53
C VAL A 51 -17.99 -16.62 2.29
N TYR A 52 -18.08 -15.47 1.62
CA TYR A 52 -18.89 -15.33 0.39
C TYR A 52 -18.44 -16.29 -0.71
N ARG A 53 -17.13 -16.46 -0.88
CA ARG A 53 -16.57 -17.43 -1.83
C ARG A 53 -16.97 -18.86 -1.48
N SER A 54 -16.93 -19.24 -0.20
CA SER A 54 -17.30 -20.59 0.24
C SER A 54 -18.80 -20.88 0.06
N TRP A 55 -19.65 -19.86 0.17
CA TRP A 55 -21.09 -19.99 -0.09
C TRP A 55 -21.44 -20.01 -1.57
N HIS A 56 -20.66 -19.32 -2.42
CA HIS A 56 -20.93 -19.18 -3.86
C HIS A 56 -19.69 -19.48 -4.73
N PRO A 57 -19.14 -20.71 -4.67
CA PRO A 57 -17.87 -21.04 -5.34
C PRO A 57 -17.95 -20.94 -6.87
N GLU A 58 -19.08 -21.35 -7.47
CA GLU A 58 -19.26 -21.31 -8.93
C GLU A 58 -19.26 -19.88 -9.49
N VAL A 59 -19.88 -18.95 -8.77
CA VAL A 59 -19.95 -17.53 -9.17
C VAL A 59 -18.58 -16.88 -9.04
N PHE A 60 -17.85 -17.16 -7.96
CA PHE A 60 -16.54 -16.57 -7.71
C PHE A 60 -15.49 -17.09 -8.71
N ALA A 61 -15.56 -18.36 -9.11
CA ALA A 61 -14.71 -18.90 -10.17
C ALA A 61 -15.00 -18.25 -11.53
N LEU A 62 -16.28 -18.11 -11.89
CA LEU A 62 -16.69 -17.48 -13.15
C LEU A 62 -16.25 -16.01 -13.24
N VAL A 63 -16.36 -15.27 -12.13
CA VAL A 63 -16.05 -13.82 -12.08
C VAL A 63 -14.55 -13.55 -11.92
N SER A 64 -13.75 -14.50 -11.41
CA SER A 64 -12.28 -14.33 -11.34
C SER A 64 -11.59 -14.60 -12.68
N GLU A 65 -12.06 -15.56 -13.49
CA GLU A 65 -11.49 -15.90 -14.81
C GLU A 65 -11.46 -14.74 -15.80
N VAL A 66 -12.33 -13.77 -15.56
CA VAL A 66 -12.64 -12.66 -16.44
C VAL A 66 -12.03 -11.34 -15.94
N LEU A 67 -11.31 -11.39 -14.81
CA LEU A 67 -10.40 -10.32 -14.39
C LEU A 67 -9.07 -10.46 -15.13
N ASP A 68 -8.49 -9.33 -15.56
CA ASP A 68 -7.19 -9.33 -16.22
C ASP A 68 -6.06 -9.55 -15.20
N TRP A 69 -5.67 -10.81 -15.03
CA TRP A 69 -4.57 -11.21 -14.17
C TRP A 69 -3.22 -10.65 -14.64
N ARG A 70 -3.04 -10.30 -15.93
CA ARG A 70 -1.78 -9.79 -16.46
C ARG A 70 -1.53 -8.38 -15.96
N MET A 71 -2.55 -7.53 -16.02
CA MET A 71 -2.52 -6.18 -15.46
C MET A 71 -2.37 -6.21 -13.93
N GLY A 72 -3.04 -7.16 -13.27
CA GLY A 72 -2.86 -7.41 -11.84
C GLY A 72 -1.44 -7.85 -11.48
N GLY A 73 -0.86 -8.79 -12.24
CA GLY A 73 0.48 -9.33 -12.02
C GLY A 73 1.58 -8.32 -12.30
N PHE A 74 1.42 -7.48 -13.33
CA PHE A 74 2.31 -6.35 -13.59
C PHE A 74 2.34 -5.38 -12.40
N ASN A 75 1.18 -5.03 -11.84
CA ASN A 75 1.10 -4.20 -10.64
C ASN A 75 1.81 -4.82 -9.43
N THR A 76 1.68 -6.13 -9.24
CA THR A 76 2.39 -6.84 -8.17
C THR A 76 3.91 -6.75 -8.36
N LEU A 77 4.42 -6.92 -9.57
CA LEU A 77 5.86 -6.73 -9.85
C LEU A 77 6.33 -5.30 -9.59
N VAL A 78 5.52 -4.30 -9.96
CA VAL A 78 5.81 -2.88 -9.72
C VAL A 78 5.90 -2.59 -8.22
N LEU A 79 4.98 -3.10 -7.40
CA LEU A 79 5.00 -2.88 -5.97
C LEU A 79 6.15 -3.63 -5.27
N LEU A 80 6.45 -4.86 -5.67
CA LEU A 80 7.62 -5.59 -5.17
C LEU A 80 8.93 -4.86 -5.47
N ALA A 81 9.07 -4.33 -6.69
CA ALA A 81 10.21 -3.48 -7.06
C ALA A 81 10.26 -2.19 -6.22
N SER A 82 9.10 -1.58 -5.96
CA SER A 82 8.96 -0.40 -5.09
C SER A 82 9.44 -0.70 -3.67
N SER A 83 8.97 -1.78 -3.05
CA SER A 83 9.44 -2.22 -1.73
C SER A 83 10.94 -2.46 -1.70
N PHE A 84 11.51 -3.07 -2.74
CA PHE A 84 12.96 -3.24 -2.81
C PHE A 84 13.70 -1.88 -2.81
N THR A 85 13.21 -0.88 -3.55
CA THR A 85 13.81 0.46 -3.53
C THR A 85 13.70 1.15 -2.17
N VAL A 86 12.61 0.96 -1.43
CA VAL A 86 12.47 1.47 -0.05
C VAL A 86 13.53 0.87 0.87
N ALA A 87 13.71 -0.46 0.82
CA ALA A 87 14.70 -1.15 1.63
C ALA A 87 16.14 -0.65 1.33
N LEU A 88 16.46 -0.44 0.04
CA LEU A 88 17.72 0.19 -0.35
C LEU A 88 17.85 1.62 0.15
N GLY A 89 16.77 2.41 0.11
CA GLY A 89 16.71 3.76 0.64
C GLY A 89 17.09 3.81 2.12
N ILE A 90 16.49 2.94 2.95
CA ILE A 90 16.79 2.84 4.38
C ILE A 90 18.27 2.47 4.60
N HIS A 91 18.79 1.50 3.85
CA HIS A 91 20.20 1.11 3.93
C HIS A 91 21.16 2.27 3.60
N TYR A 92 20.83 3.10 2.61
CA TYR A 92 21.62 4.28 2.28
C TYR A 92 21.47 5.40 3.31
N ALA A 93 20.31 5.55 3.95
CA ALA A 93 20.11 6.48 5.07
C ALA A 93 21.02 6.11 6.26
N GLN A 94 21.10 4.83 6.59
CA GLN A 94 21.99 4.31 7.66
C GLN A 94 23.47 4.55 7.36
N LYS A 95 23.85 4.69 6.08
CA LYS A 95 25.23 4.96 5.63
C LYS A 95 25.53 6.45 5.37
N ASN A 96 24.60 7.36 5.71
CA ASN A 96 24.70 8.79 5.40
C ASN A 96 24.82 9.11 3.89
N ASP A 97 24.38 8.22 3.00
CA ASP A 97 24.39 8.48 1.55
C ASP A 97 23.06 9.10 1.11
N ASN A 98 22.90 10.39 1.42
CA ASN A 98 21.66 11.13 1.17
C ASN A 98 21.28 11.19 -0.31
N ARG A 99 22.26 11.20 -1.22
CA ARG A 99 21.98 11.20 -2.66
C ARG A 99 21.30 9.90 -3.09
N LYS A 100 21.82 8.75 -2.65
CA LYS A 100 21.20 7.45 -2.98
C LYS A 100 19.89 7.24 -2.24
N LEU A 101 19.75 7.75 -1.01
CA LEU A 101 18.45 7.78 -0.31
C LEU A 101 17.39 8.47 -1.19
N ILE A 102 17.64 9.71 -1.61
CA ILE A 102 16.68 10.50 -2.40
C ILE A 102 16.33 9.79 -3.72
N ILE A 103 17.32 9.24 -4.43
CA ILE A 103 17.08 8.50 -5.67
C ILE A 103 16.11 7.34 -5.43
N ASN A 104 16.33 6.53 -4.38
CA ASN A 104 15.47 5.39 -4.07
C ASN A 104 14.05 5.81 -3.66
N LEU A 105 13.91 6.90 -2.89
CA LEU A 105 12.59 7.44 -2.53
C LEU A 105 11.82 7.96 -3.76
N VAL A 106 12.50 8.63 -4.70
CA VAL A 106 11.90 9.07 -5.96
C VAL A 106 11.49 7.89 -6.84
N LEU A 107 12.33 6.84 -6.92
CA LEU A 107 11.98 5.62 -7.63
C LEU A 107 10.73 4.96 -7.03
N THR A 108 10.64 4.90 -5.69
CA THR A 108 9.46 4.39 -4.98
C THR A 108 8.20 5.17 -5.39
N LEU A 109 8.28 6.50 -5.43
CA LEU A 109 7.17 7.37 -5.87
C LEU A 109 6.76 7.10 -7.32
N ILE A 110 7.72 6.91 -8.22
CA ILE A 110 7.44 6.58 -9.62
C ILE A 110 6.68 5.25 -9.72
N PHE A 111 7.14 4.21 -9.01
CA PHE A 111 6.44 2.92 -9.01
C PHE A 111 5.03 3.01 -8.41
N ALA A 112 4.85 3.79 -7.34
CA ALA A 112 3.54 4.04 -6.75
C ALA A 112 2.56 4.71 -7.74
N LEU A 113 3.05 5.69 -8.51
CA LEU A 113 2.25 6.36 -9.53
C LEU A 113 1.89 5.42 -10.68
N ILE A 114 2.84 4.59 -11.12
CA ILE A 114 2.59 3.57 -12.15
C ILE A 114 1.46 2.63 -11.69
N PHE A 115 1.52 2.14 -10.45
CA PHE A 115 0.48 1.29 -9.88
C PHE A 115 -0.91 1.95 -9.93
N LEU A 116 -1.02 3.21 -9.51
CA LEU A 116 -2.29 3.95 -9.55
C LEU A 116 -2.80 4.19 -10.96
N VAL A 117 -1.93 4.48 -11.92
CA VAL A 117 -2.30 4.69 -13.33
C VAL A 117 -2.86 3.41 -13.93
N VAL A 118 -2.21 2.27 -13.71
CA VAL A 118 -2.71 0.97 -14.19
C VAL A 118 -4.08 0.67 -13.57
N LYS A 119 -4.24 0.92 -12.27
CA LYS A 119 -5.54 0.74 -11.59
C LYS A 119 -6.63 1.67 -12.09
N TYR A 120 -6.29 2.92 -12.39
CA TYR A 120 -7.22 3.88 -12.95
C TYR A 120 -7.80 3.40 -14.29
N PHE A 121 -6.94 2.88 -15.18
CA PHE A 121 -7.40 2.31 -16.45
C PHE A 121 -8.27 1.07 -16.25
N GLU A 122 -7.88 0.18 -15.31
CA GLU A 122 -8.66 -1.01 -14.99
C GLU A 122 -10.07 -0.66 -14.44
N TYR A 123 -10.17 0.34 -13.57
CA TYR A 123 -11.44 0.81 -13.01
C TYR A 123 -12.30 1.49 -14.07
N THR A 124 -11.70 2.36 -14.88
CA THR A 124 -12.42 3.09 -15.94
C THR A 124 -13.00 2.12 -16.97
N GLY A 125 -12.23 1.09 -17.34
CA GLY A 125 -12.74 0.01 -18.20
C GLY A 125 -13.95 -0.69 -17.59
N LYS A 126 -13.89 -1.08 -16.31
CA LYS A 126 -15.01 -1.74 -15.61
C LYS A 126 -16.25 -0.84 -15.51
N PHE A 127 -16.07 0.43 -15.18
CA PHE A 127 -17.18 1.39 -15.12
C PHE A 127 -17.78 1.70 -16.48
N ALA A 128 -17.00 1.71 -17.55
CA ALA A 128 -17.52 1.85 -18.91
C ALA A 128 -18.46 0.70 -19.31
N HIS A 129 -18.29 -0.47 -18.69
CA HIS A 129 -19.13 -1.66 -18.90
C HIS A 129 -20.18 -1.87 -17.80
N GLY A 130 -20.48 -0.85 -16.99
CA GLY A 130 -21.58 -0.91 -16.02
C GLY A 130 -21.31 -1.77 -14.78
N ILE A 131 -20.06 -2.18 -14.56
CA ILE A 131 -19.64 -2.91 -13.35
C ILE A 131 -19.45 -1.91 -12.21
N TYR A 132 -20.55 -1.49 -11.61
CA TYR A 132 -20.55 -0.61 -10.44
C TYR A 132 -20.76 -1.41 -9.15
N PRO A 133 -20.33 -0.88 -7.99
CA PRO A 133 -20.65 -1.49 -6.70
C PRO A 133 -22.14 -1.33 -6.36
N GLY A 134 -22.71 -2.36 -5.72
CA GLY A 134 -24.06 -2.32 -5.15
C GLY A 134 -25.19 -2.27 -6.17
N ALA A 135 -26.24 -1.50 -5.87
CA ALA A 135 -27.49 -1.44 -6.64
C ALA A 135 -27.34 -0.82 -8.05
N ALA A 136 -26.19 -0.19 -8.33
CA ALA A 136 -25.88 0.36 -9.65
C ALA A 136 -25.22 -0.67 -10.58
N PHE A 137 -25.02 -1.92 -10.13
CA PHE A 137 -24.44 -3.00 -10.93
C PHE A 137 -25.38 -3.35 -12.09
N ASP A 138 -24.97 -2.97 -13.30
CA ASP A 138 -25.75 -3.14 -14.53
C ASP A 138 -24.78 -3.43 -15.69
N PRO A 139 -24.23 -4.66 -15.75
CA PRO A 139 -23.12 -4.97 -16.64
C PRO A 139 -23.57 -5.06 -18.10
N HIS A 140 -22.93 -4.27 -18.98
CA HIS A 140 -23.27 -4.14 -20.40
C HIS A 140 -22.05 -4.05 -21.31
N GLY A 141 -22.20 -4.55 -22.54
CA GLY A 141 -21.23 -4.40 -23.62
C GLY A 141 -20.29 -5.59 -23.81
N ILE A 142 -19.41 -5.49 -24.82
CA ILE A 142 -18.44 -6.54 -25.18
C ILE A 142 -17.06 -5.88 -25.28
N VAL A 143 -16.10 -6.36 -24.49
CA VAL A 143 -14.66 -5.99 -24.60
C VAL A 143 -13.82 -7.25 -24.49
N ASP A 144 -12.75 -7.31 -25.28
CA ASP A 144 -11.85 -8.47 -25.44
C ASP A 144 -12.56 -9.79 -25.81
N GLY A 145 -13.67 -9.70 -26.55
CA GLY A 145 -14.46 -10.85 -26.99
C GLY A 145 -15.32 -11.48 -25.89
N LEU A 146 -15.38 -10.85 -24.71
CA LEU A 146 -16.18 -11.28 -23.58
C LEU A 146 -17.45 -10.43 -23.48
N ASP A 147 -18.62 -11.07 -23.48
CA ASP A 147 -19.90 -10.41 -23.26
C ASP A 147 -20.09 -10.14 -21.77
N TYR A 148 -20.08 -8.87 -21.38
CA TYR A 148 -20.23 -8.46 -19.99
C TYR A 148 -21.66 -8.69 -19.47
N ALA A 149 -22.65 -8.88 -20.35
CA ALA A 149 -23.99 -9.33 -19.94
C ALA A 149 -23.95 -10.74 -19.30
N LYS A 150 -22.91 -11.53 -19.56
CA LYS A 150 -22.67 -12.83 -18.91
C LYS A 150 -22.41 -12.71 -17.41
N TYR A 151 -22.05 -11.53 -16.91
CA TYR A 151 -21.88 -11.26 -15.48
C TYR A 151 -23.19 -10.98 -14.75
N ASN A 152 -24.32 -10.96 -15.45
CA ASN A 152 -25.64 -10.87 -14.84
C ASN A 152 -26.05 -12.22 -14.21
N VAL A 153 -25.19 -12.73 -13.32
CA VAL A 153 -25.43 -13.91 -12.51
C VAL A 153 -25.71 -13.50 -11.06
N PRO A 154 -26.54 -14.25 -10.34
CA PRO A 154 -26.77 -14.00 -8.92
C PRO A 154 -25.43 -13.91 -8.16
N TYR A 155 -25.31 -12.94 -7.26
CA TYR A 155 -24.14 -12.71 -6.40
C TYR A 155 -22.89 -12.08 -7.05
N ALA A 156 -22.86 -11.83 -8.37
CA ALA A 156 -21.74 -11.12 -9.01
C ALA A 156 -21.58 -9.67 -8.52
N ALA A 157 -22.69 -8.96 -8.30
CA ALA A 157 -22.66 -7.60 -7.75
C ALA A 157 -21.97 -7.53 -6.38
N GLN A 158 -22.17 -8.55 -5.54
CA GLN A 158 -21.54 -8.68 -4.22
C GLN A 158 -20.04 -8.91 -4.36
N PHE A 159 -19.60 -9.77 -5.28
CA PHE A 159 -18.18 -9.94 -5.60
C PHE A 159 -17.54 -8.62 -5.98
N PHE A 160 -18.12 -7.89 -6.95
CA PHE A 160 -17.56 -6.62 -7.39
C PHE A 160 -17.60 -5.54 -6.30
N SER A 161 -18.62 -5.54 -5.45
CA SER A 161 -18.68 -4.64 -4.29
C SER A 161 -17.53 -4.90 -3.32
N ILE A 162 -17.26 -6.17 -2.98
CA ILE A 162 -16.13 -6.57 -2.13
C ILE A 162 -14.81 -6.20 -2.82
N TYR A 163 -14.67 -6.52 -4.12
CA TYR A 163 -13.51 -6.16 -4.94
C TYR A 163 -13.22 -4.65 -4.85
N PHE A 164 -14.19 -3.78 -5.15
CA PHE A 164 -13.99 -2.33 -5.18
C PHE A 164 -13.72 -1.75 -3.79
N VAL A 165 -14.34 -2.28 -2.74
CA VAL A 165 -14.07 -1.82 -1.37
C VAL A 165 -12.65 -2.20 -0.95
N MET A 166 -12.25 -3.46 -1.12
CA MET A 166 -10.92 -3.94 -0.71
C MET A 166 -9.81 -3.23 -1.50
N THR A 167 -9.94 -3.17 -2.81
CA THR A 167 -8.93 -2.54 -3.69
C THR A 167 -8.97 -1.01 -3.61
N GLY A 168 -10.14 -0.41 -3.34
CA GLY A 168 -10.30 1.03 -3.13
C GLY A 168 -9.70 1.52 -1.82
N ILE A 169 -9.93 0.82 -0.70
CA ILE A 169 -9.28 1.12 0.58
C ILE A 169 -7.77 0.93 0.45
N HIS A 170 -7.31 -0.12 -0.24
CA HIS A 170 -5.89 -0.28 -0.52
C HIS A 170 -5.32 0.89 -1.36
N ALA A 171 -5.99 1.30 -2.43
CA ALA A 171 -5.57 2.45 -3.23
C ALA A 171 -5.52 3.75 -2.40
N PHE A 172 -6.44 3.94 -1.47
CA PHE A 172 -6.40 5.05 -0.51
C PHE A 172 -5.13 5.01 0.35
N HIS A 173 -4.75 3.84 0.88
CA HIS A 173 -3.50 3.68 1.63
C HIS A 173 -2.26 4.00 0.79
N VAL A 174 -2.24 3.60 -0.48
CA VAL A 174 -1.17 3.94 -1.43
C VAL A 174 -1.08 5.46 -1.63
N ILE A 175 -2.21 6.15 -1.80
CA ILE A 175 -2.25 7.62 -1.96
C ILE A 175 -1.72 8.33 -0.70
N VAL A 176 -2.14 7.89 0.48
CA VAL A 176 -1.62 8.42 1.75
C VAL A 176 -0.11 8.19 1.84
N GLY A 177 0.36 6.98 1.49
CA GLY A 177 1.78 6.65 1.48
C GLY A 177 2.58 7.52 0.51
N ILE A 178 2.06 7.78 -0.70
CA ILE A 178 2.68 8.73 -1.65
C ILE A 178 2.86 10.10 -0.99
N GLY A 179 1.85 10.61 -0.28
CA GLY A 179 1.95 11.86 0.46
C GLY A 179 3.08 11.86 1.50
N VAL A 180 3.20 10.77 2.27
CA VAL A 180 4.28 10.59 3.26
C VAL A 180 5.65 10.48 2.59
N PHE A 181 5.77 9.75 1.48
CA PHE A 181 7.03 9.63 0.73
C PHE A 181 7.46 10.95 0.11
N ILE A 182 6.54 11.76 -0.43
CA ILE A 182 6.84 13.12 -0.89
C ILE A 182 7.39 13.94 0.28
N TRP A 183 6.71 13.91 1.43
CA TRP A 183 7.14 14.64 2.61
C TRP A 183 8.54 14.23 3.08
N ILE A 184 8.83 12.92 3.19
CA ILE A 184 10.15 12.41 3.54
C ILE A 184 11.20 12.78 2.47
N THR A 185 10.87 12.70 1.18
CA THR A 185 11.81 13.05 0.10
C THR A 185 12.22 14.52 0.16
N LEU A 186 11.28 15.42 0.47
CA LEU A 186 11.56 16.85 0.65
C LEU A 186 12.48 17.09 1.85
N ARG A 187 12.25 16.40 2.98
CA ARG A 187 13.12 16.49 4.17
C ARG A 187 14.50 15.88 3.93
N ALA A 188 14.58 14.77 3.20
CA ALA A 188 15.85 14.15 2.79
C ALA A 188 16.67 15.09 1.92
N SER A 189 16.01 15.84 1.02
CA SER A 189 16.65 16.83 0.14
C SER A 189 17.21 18.03 0.90
N ARG A 190 16.69 18.32 2.10
CA ARG A 190 17.23 19.34 3.02
C ARG A 190 18.40 18.82 3.88
N GLY A 191 18.77 17.55 3.75
CA GLY A 191 19.83 16.93 4.53
C GLY A 191 19.46 16.69 6.00
N GLU A 192 18.17 16.63 6.32
CA GLU A 192 17.69 16.45 7.70
C GLU A 192 17.90 15.02 8.24
N PHE A 193 18.23 14.06 7.38
CA PHE A 193 18.47 12.67 7.77
C PHE A 193 19.95 12.34 7.80
N SER A 194 20.30 11.51 8.77
CA SER A 194 21.65 10.97 8.98
C SER A 194 21.55 9.57 9.61
N ALA A 195 22.67 8.88 9.74
CA ALA A 195 22.77 7.59 10.44
C ALA A 195 22.31 7.68 11.90
N ALA A 196 22.38 8.87 12.52
CA ALA A 196 21.89 9.12 13.87
C ALA A 196 20.38 9.42 13.92
N TYR A 197 19.78 9.84 12.79
CA TYR A 197 18.37 10.20 12.70
C TYR A 197 17.79 9.79 11.34
N TYR A 198 17.42 8.52 11.23
CA TYR A 198 16.74 7.95 10.06
C TYR A 198 15.39 7.31 10.41
N THR A 199 14.97 7.42 11.68
CA THR A 199 13.72 6.83 12.20
C THR A 199 12.51 7.13 11.31
N PRO A 200 12.25 8.38 10.87
CA PRO A 200 11.08 8.66 10.04
C PRO A 200 11.09 7.93 8.70
N VAL A 201 12.29 7.72 8.12
CA VAL A 201 12.47 6.97 6.87
C VAL A 201 12.14 5.49 7.09
N GLU A 202 12.61 4.91 8.20
CA GLU A 202 12.33 3.51 8.54
C GLU A 202 10.83 3.28 8.83
N LEU A 203 10.19 4.15 9.62
CA LEU A 203 8.76 4.01 9.94
C LEU A 203 7.89 4.15 8.68
N THR A 204 8.24 5.08 7.80
CA THR A 204 7.58 5.23 6.49
C THR A 204 7.77 3.97 5.63
N GLY A 205 8.96 3.37 5.67
CA GLY A 205 9.21 2.11 4.98
C GLY A 205 8.39 0.95 5.54
N LEU A 206 8.28 0.81 6.86
CA LEU A 206 7.43 -0.21 7.49
C LEU A 206 5.97 -0.10 7.06
N TYR A 207 5.43 1.13 6.99
CA TYR A 207 4.10 1.38 6.44
C TYR A 207 3.98 0.89 4.99
N TRP A 208 4.92 1.27 4.13
CA TRP A 208 4.89 0.91 2.71
C TRP A 208 4.97 -0.60 2.48
N HIS A 209 5.83 -1.28 3.23
CA HIS A 209 5.96 -2.74 3.17
C HIS A 209 4.67 -3.44 3.60
N LEU A 210 3.96 -2.92 4.60
CA LEU A 210 2.65 -3.47 4.96
C LEU A 210 1.65 -3.31 3.82
N VAL A 211 1.58 -2.11 3.22
CA VAL A 211 0.69 -1.84 2.08
C VAL A 211 0.98 -2.83 0.94
N ASP A 212 2.25 -3.04 0.60
CA ASP A 212 2.66 -4.01 -0.42
C ASP A 212 2.27 -5.46 -0.04
N ILE A 213 2.52 -5.89 1.19
CA ILE A 213 2.12 -7.22 1.69
C ILE A 213 0.60 -7.44 1.53
N ILE A 214 -0.22 -6.43 1.86
CA ILE A 214 -1.67 -6.51 1.67
C ILE A 214 -2.01 -6.74 0.19
N TRP A 215 -1.31 -6.08 -0.74
CA TRP A 215 -1.51 -6.29 -2.18
C TRP A 215 -1.12 -7.69 -2.63
N ILE A 216 0.00 -8.22 -2.11
CA ILE A 216 0.47 -9.59 -2.39
C ILE A 216 -0.60 -10.62 -2.01
N PHE A 217 -1.41 -10.37 -0.98
CA PHE A 217 -2.55 -11.24 -0.65
C PHE A 217 -3.81 -10.93 -1.48
N LEU A 218 -4.11 -9.66 -1.74
CA LEU A 218 -5.27 -9.26 -2.55
C LEU A 218 -5.20 -9.79 -3.97
N PHE A 219 -4.03 -9.73 -4.61
CA PHE A 219 -3.87 -10.10 -6.01
C PHE A 219 -4.24 -11.57 -6.28
N PRO A 220 -3.62 -12.58 -5.63
CA PRO A 220 -3.98 -13.98 -5.86
C PRO A 220 -5.43 -14.28 -5.50
N LEU A 221 -5.90 -13.72 -4.39
CA LEU A 221 -7.23 -13.98 -3.86
C LEU A 221 -8.34 -13.45 -4.77
N LEU A 222 -8.11 -12.35 -5.48
CA LEU A 222 -9.09 -11.76 -6.41
C LEU A 222 -8.88 -12.17 -7.87
N TYR A 223 -7.64 -12.35 -8.34
CA TYR A 223 -7.31 -12.50 -9.76
C TYR A 223 -6.86 -13.91 -10.19
N LEU A 224 -6.38 -14.74 -9.27
CA LEU A 224 -5.81 -16.06 -9.62
C LEU A 224 -6.62 -17.23 -9.08
N ILE A 225 -7.43 -17.00 -8.05
CA ILE A 225 -8.16 -18.04 -7.32
C ILE A 225 -9.64 -17.84 -7.53
#